data_AF-A0A5C8EET7-F1
#
_entry.id   AF-A0A5C8EET7-F1
#
_cell.length_a   1.000
_cell.length_b   1.000
_cell.length_c   1.000
_cell.angle_alpha   90.00
_cell.angle_beta   90.00
_cell.angle_gamma   90.00
#
_symmetry.space_group_name_H-M   'P 1'
#
loop_
_entity.id
_entity.type
_entity.pdbx_description
1 polymer ?
#
loop_
_entity_poly.entity_id
_entity_poly.type
_entity_poly.pdbx_seq_one_letter_code
_entity_poly.pdbx_strand_id
1 'polypeptide(L)'
;MQEYKTLKIENIYNIDDINKALPLLNSSGIDTLTDKTNIILNFDAVDIKLLENIKYNPLIQKTIEELYKIRSFSSSNGKIVFKSFNKDKRVKNKKENSKKRLAYEYYKKDFSKTNNELNKKFINKIHCADSLDIIKKFPDNCIDIVLTSPPYNFGINYENTNDVNIWEDYFNKLFNIFRECVRVLKDSGRIIINVQPMFSDYIPTHHLISNFFLKEGLIWKGEIIWEKNNYNCKYCTWGSWKSPSSPYLKYSWEFVEIFCKNSLKKEGDKNNIDIDSEEFKKWVYGKWSIAPERNMKKYKHDAMFPEELVKRLLKLFSYKNDIVLDPFNGAGTTTKVAKQLNRKFIGIDISEEYCKTAINRLEVEKIINECKNE
;
A
#
# COMPACT_ATOMS: atom_id res chain seq x y z
N MET A 1 23.06 -31.66 -0.14
CA MET A 1 23.09 -32.24 1.22
C MET A 1 21.78 -31.88 1.89
N GLN A 2 20.96 -32.87 2.25
CA GLN A 2 19.79 -32.65 3.11
C GLN A 2 20.29 -32.08 4.45
N GLU A 3 19.81 -30.90 4.84
CA GLU A 3 20.15 -30.25 6.10
C GLU A 3 19.21 -30.77 7.20
N TYR A 4 19.65 -31.80 7.94
CA TYR A 4 18.93 -32.30 9.12
C TYR A 4 19.05 -31.36 10.32
N LYS A 5 18.07 -31.36 11.23
CA LYS A 5 18.31 -30.85 12.60
C LYS A 5 19.14 -31.85 13.39
N THR A 6 20.12 -31.34 14.13
CA THR A 6 20.98 -32.15 14.99
C THR A 6 20.74 -31.82 16.45
N LEU A 7 20.43 -32.83 17.26
CA LEU A 7 20.50 -32.78 18.73
C LEU A 7 21.70 -33.58 19.21
N LYS A 8 22.34 -33.10 20.28
CA LYS A 8 23.48 -33.77 20.91
C LYS A 8 23.14 -34.05 22.36
N ILE A 9 23.13 -35.32 22.72
CA ILE A 9 22.89 -35.81 24.08
C ILE A 9 24.20 -36.37 24.61
N GLU A 10 24.54 -36.09 25.86
CA GLU A 10 25.72 -36.67 26.51
C GLU A 10 25.55 -38.20 26.65
N ASN A 11 26.59 -38.96 26.32
CA ASN A 11 26.54 -40.42 26.37
C ASN A 11 26.84 -40.93 27.79
N ILE A 12 25.84 -40.86 28.66
CA ILE A 12 25.87 -41.36 30.04
C ILE A 12 25.09 -42.69 30.21
N TYR A 13 24.66 -43.29 29.09
CA TYR A 13 23.76 -44.45 29.08
C TYR A 13 24.56 -45.75 28.98
N ASN A 14 24.05 -46.83 29.57
CA ASN A 14 24.67 -48.15 29.42
C ASN A 14 24.47 -48.68 27.99
N ILE A 15 25.31 -49.65 27.60
CA ILE A 15 25.32 -50.20 26.24
C ILE A 15 24.00 -50.88 25.87
N ASP A 16 23.31 -51.49 26.84
CA ASP A 16 22.06 -52.20 26.61
C ASP A 16 20.91 -51.24 26.30
N ASP A 17 20.84 -50.10 27.00
CA ASP A 17 19.86 -49.05 26.77
C ASP A 17 20.07 -48.39 25.41
N ILE A 18 21.32 -48.18 25.02
CA ILE A 18 21.67 -47.66 23.69
C ILE A 18 21.25 -48.67 22.61
N ASN A 19 21.65 -49.92 22.72
CA ASN A 19 21.35 -50.96 21.73
C ASN A 19 19.84 -51.19 21.55
N LYS A 20 19.05 -51.05 22.62
CA LYS A 20 17.59 -51.13 22.55
C LYS A 20 16.95 -49.88 21.94
N ALA A 21 17.56 -48.70 22.10
CA ALA A 21 17.01 -47.44 21.64
C ALA A 21 17.29 -47.14 20.16
N LEU A 22 18.48 -47.45 19.64
CA LEU A 22 18.90 -47.07 18.28
C LEU A 22 17.92 -47.54 17.18
N PRO A 23 17.46 -48.81 17.15
CA PRO A 23 16.51 -49.26 16.12
C PRO A 23 15.16 -48.52 16.17
N LEU A 24 14.74 -48.11 17.38
CA LEU A 24 13.48 -47.41 17.61
C LEU A 24 13.59 -45.93 17.19
N LEU A 25 14.72 -45.29 17.48
CA LEU A 25 14.99 -43.93 17.03
C LEU A 25 15.03 -43.87 15.49
N ASN A 26 15.73 -44.80 14.85
CA ASN A 26 15.77 -44.88 13.38
C ASN A 26 14.38 -45.11 12.77
N SER A 27 13.56 -46.02 13.32
CA SER A 27 12.19 -46.26 12.81
C SER A 27 11.23 -45.08 13.05
N SER A 28 11.54 -44.20 14.02
CA SER A 28 10.79 -42.95 14.24
C SER A 28 11.21 -41.80 13.30
N GLY A 29 12.23 -41.98 12.46
CA GLY A 29 12.76 -40.95 11.56
C GLY A 29 13.92 -40.13 12.14
N ILE A 30 14.62 -40.68 13.14
CA ILE A 30 15.82 -40.07 13.75
C ILE A 30 17.04 -40.91 13.39
N ASP A 31 17.94 -40.36 12.59
CA ASP A 31 19.23 -40.97 12.29
C ASP A 31 20.21 -40.73 13.44
N THR A 32 20.74 -41.80 14.01
CA THR A 32 21.61 -41.73 15.20
C THR A 32 23.08 -42.00 14.89
N LEU A 33 23.99 -41.17 15.41
CA LEU A 33 25.43 -41.40 15.44
C LEU A 33 25.91 -41.39 16.89
N THR A 34 26.62 -42.42 17.32
CA THR A 34 27.11 -42.55 18.70
C THR A 34 28.63 -42.50 18.76
N ASP A 35 29.16 -41.72 19.70
CA ASP A 35 30.57 -41.72 20.08
C ASP A 35 30.72 -41.98 21.60
N LYS A 36 31.96 -42.13 22.08
CA LYS A 36 32.23 -42.45 23.51
C LYS A 36 31.71 -41.41 24.50
N THR A 37 31.39 -40.21 24.03
CA THR A 37 31.04 -39.05 24.84
C THR A 37 29.64 -38.52 24.53
N ASN A 38 29.09 -38.79 23.35
CA ASN A 38 27.87 -38.18 22.86
C ASN A 38 27.06 -39.09 21.94
N ILE A 39 25.75 -38.84 21.92
CA ILE A 39 24.77 -39.41 21.02
C ILE A 39 24.20 -38.25 20.20
N ILE A 40 24.41 -38.31 18.89
CA ILE A 40 23.99 -37.31 17.92
C ILE A 40 22.74 -37.83 17.21
N LEU A 41 21.68 -37.03 17.23
CA LEU A 41 20.38 -37.36 16.64
C LEU A 41 20.11 -36.39 15.48
N ASN A 42 20.01 -36.90 14.27
CA ASN A 42 19.71 -36.12 13.07
C ASN A 42 18.28 -36.41 12.60
N PHE A 43 17.46 -35.39 12.41
CA PHE A 43 16.04 -35.57 12.05
C PHE A 43 15.45 -34.33 11.38
N ASP A 44 14.43 -34.55 10.55
CA ASP A 44 13.61 -33.47 9.95
C ASP A 44 12.12 -33.64 10.28
N ALA A 45 11.66 -34.89 10.32
CA ALA A 45 10.33 -35.26 10.77
C ALA A 45 10.43 -36.49 11.67
N VAL A 46 9.75 -36.45 12.82
CA VAL A 46 9.79 -37.52 13.82
C VAL A 46 8.37 -38.00 14.13
N ASP A 47 8.17 -39.32 14.13
CA ASP A 47 6.94 -39.94 14.61
C ASP A 47 6.97 -40.06 16.15
N ILE A 48 6.42 -39.06 16.83
CA ILE A 48 6.54 -38.96 18.30
C ILE A 48 5.73 -40.04 19.02
N LYS A 49 4.62 -40.50 18.43
CA LYS A 49 3.76 -41.54 19.03
C LYS A 49 4.49 -42.87 19.15
N LEU A 50 5.34 -43.19 18.18
CA LEU A 50 6.16 -44.40 18.21
C LEU A 50 7.13 -44.38 19.42
N LEU A 51 7.68 -43.21 19.74
CA LEU A 51 8.59 -43.03 20.87
C LEU A 51 7.85 -42.98 22.21
N GLU A 52 6.68 -42.35 22.27
CA GLU A 52 5.85 -42.26 23.49
C GLU A 52 5.39 -43.63 24.02
N ASN A 53 5.13 -44.58 23.12
CA ASN A 53 4.74 -45.95 23.47
C ASN A 53 5.87 -46.74 24.17
N ILE A 54 7.12 -46.26 24.10
CA ILE A 54 8.31 -46.98 24.57
C ILE A 54 9.19 -46.07 25.46
N LYS A 55 8.55 -45.11 26.14
CA LYS A 55 9.19 -44.11 27.02
C LYS A 55 9.99 -44.68 28.21
N TYR A 56 9.97 -45.99 28.44
CA TYR A 56 10.69 -46.64 29.53
C TYR A 56 12.20 -46.75 29.30
N ASN A 57 12.67 -46.55 28.06
CA ASN A 57 14.11 -46.46 27.78
C ASN A 57 14.63 -45.04 28.12
N PRO A 58 15.67 -44.90 28.97
CA PRO A 58 16.16 -43.60 29.41
C PRO A 58 16.64 -42.66 28.28
N LEU A 59 17.22 -43.21 27.21
CA LEU A 59 17.69 -42.44 26.06
C LEU A 59 16.50 -41.95 25.21
N ILE A 60 15.47 -42.78 25.03
CA ILE A 60 14.25 -42.38 24.32
C ILE A 60 13.53 -41.28 25.10
N GLN A 61 13.40 -41.43 26.42
CA GLN A 61 12.78 -40.40 27.27
C GLN A 61 13.53 -39.07 27.13
N LYS A 62 14.86 -39.09 27.23
CA LYS A 62 15.68 -37.88 27.06
C LYS A 62 15.51 -37.26 25.67
N THR A 63 15.43 -38.10 24.64
CA THR A 63 15.20 -37.65 23.25
C THR A 63 13.87 -36.93 23.13
N ILE A 64 12.78 -37.49 23.68
CA ILE A 64 11.46 -36.87 23.67
C ILE A 64 11.49 -35.51 24.37
N GLU A 65 12.11 -35.43 25.55
CA GLU A 65 12.25 -34.16 26.30
C GLU A 65 12.98 -33.09 25.50
N GLU A 66 14.08 -33.43 24.83
CA GLU A 66 14.84 -32.49 24.01
C GLU A 66 14.08 -32.09 22.72
N LEU A 67 13.32 -33.00 22.11
CA LEU A 67 12.48 -32.70 20.95
C LEU A 67 11.36 -31.69 21.30
N TYR A 68 10.70 -31.84 22.46
CA TYR A 68 9.66 -30.91 22.90
C TYR A 68 10.18 -29.51 23.25
N LYS A 69 11.46 -29.36 23.61
CA LYS A 69 12.08 -28.05 23.84
C LYS A 69 12.24 -27.23 22.56
N ILE A 70 12.23 -27.88 21.39
CA ILE A 70 12.37 -27.19 20.10
C ILE A 70 11.08 -26.44 19.79
N ARG A 71 11.04 -25.11 19.97
CA ARG A 71 9.82 -24.29 19.78
C ARG A 71 9.32 -24.16 18.32
N SER A 72 10.00 -24.76 17.35
CA SER A 72 9.76 -24.54 15.91
C SER A 72 9.37 -25.85 15.18
N PHE A 73 8.23 -26.42 15.55
CA PHE A 73 7.64 -27.56 14.84
C PHE A 73 6.16 -27.35 14.55
N SER A 74 5.63 -28.10 13.60
CA SER A 74 4.20 -28.31 13.38
C SER A 74 3.87 -29.76 13.69
N SER A 75 2.79 -30.01 14.42
CA SER A 75 2.30 -31.35 14.75
C SER A 75 1.03 -31.67 13.96
N SER A 76 1.02 -32.79 13.25
CA SER A 76 -0.18 -33.32 12.59
C SER A 76 -0.14 -34.85 12.62
N ASN A 77 -1.23 -35.48 13.04
CA ASN A 77 -1.39 -36.94 13.10
C ASN A 77 -0.27 -37.71 13.85
N GLY A 78 0.34 -37.12 14.89
CA GLY A 78 1.42 -37.77 15.67
C GLY A 78 2.82 -37.64 15.06
N LYS A 79 2.95 -36.95 13.92
CA LYS A 79 4.25 -36.57 13.36
C LYS A 79 4.59 -35.13 13.70
N ILE A 80 5.78 -34.94 14.24
CA ILE A 80 6.38 -33.63 14.49
C ILE A 80 7.29 -33.30 13.31
N VAL A 81 6.92 -32.28 12.53
CA VAL A 81 7.75 -31.76 11.44
C VAL A 81 8.48 -30.53 11.95
N PHE A 82 9.80 -30.59 11.96
CA PHE A 82 10.62 -29.48 12.39
C PHE A 82 10.83 -28.53 11.22
N LYS A 83 10.48 -27.24 11.40
CA LYS A 83 10.80 -26.23 10.39
C LYS A 83 12.31 -26.25 10.20
N SER A 84 12.77 -26.57 8.99
CA SER A 84 14.18 -26.56 8.65
C SER A 84 14.75 -25.20 9.04
N PHE A 85 15.93 -25.23 9.65
CA PHE A 85 16.75 -24.04 9.77
C PHE A 85 17.29 -23.75 8.38
N ASN A 86 16.42 -23.34 7.44
CA ASN A 86 16.88 -22.51 6.37
C ASN A 86 17.56 -21.33 7.10
N LYS A 87 18.89 -21.35 7.11
CA LYS A 87 19.63 -20.13 6.94
C LYS A 87 19.18 -19.57 5.59
N ASP A 88 17.96 -19.02 5.55
CA ASP A 88 17.82 -17.65 5.08
C ASP A 88 19.06 -16.98 5.62
N LYS A 89 19.99 -16.62 4.73
CA LYS A 89 21.17 -15.85 5.07
C LYS A 89 20.72 -14.77 6.04
N ARG A 90 20.79 -15.03 7.35
CA ARG A 90 20.57 -14.05 8.39
C ARG A 90 21.91 -13.34 8.36
N VAL A 91 22.01 -12.45 7.38
CA VAL A 91 23.10 -11.54 7.20
C VAL A 91 23.31 -10.92 8.58
N LYS A 92 24.40 -11.30 9.25
CA LYS A 92 24.89 -10.54 10.40
C LYS A 92 24.98 -9.10 9.88
N ASN A 93 24.26 -8.18 10.55
CA ASN A 93 23.88 -6.82 10.11
C ASN A 93 22.51 -6.67 9.44
N LYS A 94 21.46 -7.38 9.91
CA LYS A 94 20.10 -7.26 9.37
C LYS A 94 19.50 -5.83 9.43
N LYS A 95 19.88 -4.99 10.41
CA LYS A 95 19.41 -3.60 10.53
C LYS A 95 20.17 -2.61 9.63
N GLU A 96 21.48 -2.79 9.45
CA GLU A 96 22.27 -1.92 8.56
C GLU A 96 22.11 -2.34 7.09
N ASN A 97 22.09 -3.63 6.80
CA ASN A 97 21.88 -4.15 5.45
C ASN A 97 20.42 -4.10 5.00
N SER A 98 19.43 -3.97 5.89
CA SER A 98 18.04 -3.73 5.47
C SER A 98 17.85 -2.30 4.97
N LYS A 99 18.42 -1.29 5.65
CA LYS A 99 18.37 0.10 5.19
C LYS A 99 19.03 0.26 3.82
N LYS A 100 20.21 -0.34 3.61
CA LYS A 100 20.93 -0.32 2.31
C LYS A 100 20.22 -1.06 1.16
N ARG A 101 19.12 -1.78 1.42
CA ARG A 101 18.39 -2.60 0.42
C ARG A 101 17.02 -2.06 0.05
N LEU A 102 16.56 -0.99 0.71
CA LEU A 102 15.25 -0.44 0.39
C LEU A 102 15.35 0.27 -0.97
N ALA A 103 14.59 -0.19 -1.95
CA ALA A 103 14.63 0.33 -3.32
C ALA A 103 14.43 1.86 -3.39
N TYR A 104 13.71 2.44 -2.42
CA TYR A 104 13.52 3.89 -2.35
C TYR A 104 14.79 4.67 -1.98
N GLU A 105 15.81 4.05 -1.36
CA GLU A 105 17.08 4.73 -1.08
C GLU A 105 17.82 5.09 -2.37
N TYR A 106 17.55 4.41 -3.49
CA TYR A 106 18.13 4.73 -4.80
C TYR A 106 17.65 6.07 -5.34
N TYR A 107 16.38 6.41 -5.11
CA TYR A 107 15.79 7.65 -5.62
C TYR A 107 15.71 8.77 -4.59
N LYS A 108 16.14 8.50 -3.35
CA LYS A 108 15.97 9.41 -2.22
C LYS A 108 16.60 10.77 -2.49
N LYS A 109 15.83 11.82 -2.22
CA LYS A 109 16.29 13.21 -2.21
C LYS A 109 16.34 13.74 -0.78
N ASP A 110 17.22 14.72 -0.55
CA ASP A 110 17.34 15.40 0.74
C ASP A 110 16.24 16.47 0.88
N PHE A 111 15.06 16.05 1.32
CA PHE A 111 13.99 16.99 1.64
C PHE A 111 14.16 17.57 3.05
N SER A 112 13.88 18.87 3.18
CA SER A 112 13.74 19.52 4.48
C SER A 112 12.68 18.80 5.33
N LYS A 113 12.97 18.65 6.63
CA LYS A 113 12.03 18.13 7.62
C LYS A 113 11.25 19.23 8.34
N THR A 114 11.60 20.48 8.09
CA THR A 114 10.94 21.64 8.70
C THR A 114 9.65 21.91 7.95
N ASN A 115 8.53 21.85 8.67
CA ASN A 115 7.22 22.18 8.12
C ASN A 115 6.93 23.66 8.31
N ASN A 116 6.31 24.29 7.30
CA ASN A 116 5.96 25.70 7.31
C ASN A 116 4.45 25.91 7.42
N GLU A 117 4.04 27.03 7.99
CA GLU A 117 2.63 27.41 8.05
C GLU A 117 2.15 27.95 6.70
N LEU A 118 0.98 27.48 6.27
CA LEU A 118 0.31 28.03 5.10
C LEU A 118 -0.57 29.22 5.50
N ASN A 119 -0.57 30.26 4.66
CA ASN A 119 -1.45 31.40 4.85
C ASN A 119 -2.93 30.97 4.87
N LYS A 120 -3.63 31.30 5.97
CA LYS A 120 -5.04 30.97 6.22
C LYS A 120 -5.97 31.40 5.10
N LYS A 121 -5.60 32.39 4.28
CA LYS A 121 -6.42 32.85 3.14
C LYS A 121 -6.71 31.77 2.10
N PHE A 122 -5.87 30.73 2.01
CA PHE A 122 -6.02 29.62 1.06
C PHE A 122 -6.82 28.45 1.63
N ILE A 123 -6.85 28.30 2.96
CA ILE A 123 -7.40 27.15 3.66
C ILE A 123 -8.93 27.20 3.67
N ASN A 124 -9.55 26.04 3.49
CA ASN A 124 -10.99 25.80 3.42
C ASN A 124 -11.68 26.58 2.29
N LYS A 125 -11.01 26.69 1.14
CA LYS A 125 -11.51 27.40 -0.04
C LYS A 125 -11.34 26.60 -1.32
N ILE A 126 -12.20 26.93 -2.28
CA ILE A 126 -12.08 26.56 -3.68
C ILE A 126 -11.52 27.76 -4.43
N HIS A 127 -10.44 27.56 -5.18
CA HIS A 127 -9.78 28.59 -5.98
C HIS A 127 -10.00 28.28 -7.46
N CYS A 128 -10.70 29.17 -8.16
CA CYS A 128 -10.87 29.09 -9.61
C CYS A 128 -9.64 29.71 -10.29
N ALA A 129 -8.65 28.89 -10.64
CA ALA A 129 -7.37 29.33 -11.18
C ALA A 129 -6.56 28.15 -11.75
N ASP A 130 -5.48 28.46 -12.44
CA ASP A 130 -4.46 27.46 -12.76
C ASP A 130 -3.76 26.96 -11.48
N SER A 131 -3.68 25.64 -11.35
CA SER A 131 -3.14 24.98 -10.16
C SER A 131 -1.66 25.24 -9.96
N LEU A 132 -0.88 25.31 -11.04
CA LEU A 132 0.55 25.60 -10.95
C LEU A 132 0.78 27.01 -10.38
N ASP A 133 0.00 27.98 -10.85
CA ASP A 133 0.12 29.39 -10.42
C ASP A 133 -0.27 29.61 -8.96
N ILE A 134 -1.26 28.87 -8.45
CA ILE A 134 -1.67 28.94 -7.05
C ILE A 134 -0.67 28.22 -6.15
N ILE A 135 -0.26 26.99 -6.49
CA ILE A 135 0.62 26.18 -5.62
C ILE A 135 2.01 26.80 -5.50
N LYS A 136 2.53 27.46 -6.55
CA LYS A 136 3.79 28.24 -6.48
C LYS A 136 3.79 29.32 -5.39
N LYS A 137 2.61 29.80 -4.97
CA LYS A 137 2.47 30.81 -3.90
C LYS A 137 2.54 30.19 -2.50
N PHE A 138 2.53 28.88 -2.38
CA PHE A 138 2.60 28.18 -1.10
C PHE A 138 4.06 27.98 -0.68
N PRO A 139 4.37 28.08 0.62
CA PRO A 139 5.69 27.72 1.11
C PRO A 139 5.95 26.21 0.98
N ASP A 140 7.22 25.81 1.02
CA ASP A 140 7.60 24.40 1.07
C ASP A 140 6.99 23.72 2.31
N ASN A 141 6.76 22.41 2.25
CA ASN A 141 6.38 21.62 3.42
C ASN A 141 5.20 22.19 4.24
N CYS A 142 4.08 22.56 3.60
CA CYS A 142 2.91 23.14 4.26
C CYS A 142 1.61 22.33 4.07
N ILE A 143 1.60 21.30 3.23
CA ILE A 143 0.45 20.43 2.92
C ILE A 143 0.64 19.03 3.51
N ASP A 144 -0.36 18.49 4.19
CA ASP A 144 -0.27 17.17 4.83
C ASP A 144 -0.55 16.02 3.85
N ILE A 145 -1.52 16.23 2.96
CA ILE A 145 -1.94 15.25 1.97
C ILE A 145 -2.37 15.91 0.67
N VAL A 146 -1.89 15.39 -0.44
CA VAL A 146 -2.41 15.69 -1.78
C VAL A 146 -3.23 14.49 -2.21
N LEU A 147 -4.50 14.72 -2.54
CA LEU A 147 -5.40 13.66 -3.01
C LEU A 147 -6.15 14.18 -4.23
N THR A 148 -5.97 13.52 -5.37
CA THR A 148 -6.52 14.02 -6.64
C THR A 148 -6.66 12.94 -7.71
N SER A 149 -7.31 13.31 -8.82
CA SER A 149 -7.36 12.51 -10.03
C SER A 149 -7.11 13.44 -11.23
N PRO A 150 -5.95 13.36 -11.89
CA PRO A 150 -5.62 14.29 -12.96
C PRO A 150 -6.49 14.09 -14.19
N PRO A 151 -6.90 15.18 -14.87
CA PRO A 151 -7.67 15.12 -16.11
C PRO A 151 -6.81 14.63 -17.29
N TYR A 152 -7.28 13.66 -18.06
CA TYR A 152 -6.52 13.07 -19.19
C TYR A 152 -6.39 13.94 -20.45
N ASN A 153 -7.17 15.02 -20.57
CA ASN A 153 -7.27 15.84 -21.78
C ASN A 153 -6.88 17.32 -21.52
N PHE A 154 -6.14 17.61 -20.44
CA PHE A 154 -5.91 18.98 -20.02
C PHE A 154 -4.93 19.73 -20.92
N GLY A 155 -5.43 20.81 -21.55
CA GLY A 155 -4.62 21.75 -22.32
C GLY A 155 -4.25 21.29 -23.73
N ILE A 156 -5.03 20.39 -24.33
CA ILE A 156 -4.95 20.04 -25.75
C ILE A 156 -5.70 21.12 -26.54
N ASN A 157 -4.96 22.09 -27.11
CA ASN A 157 -5.53 23.00 -28.09
C ASN A 157 -5.57 22.27 -29.43
N TYR A 158 -6.73 21.72 -29.78
CA TYR A 158 -6.96 21.04 -31.07
C TYR A 158 -6.87 21.98 -32.29
N GLU A 159 -6.61 23.27 -32.09
CA GLU A 159 -6.81 24.26 -33.16
C GLU A 159 -5.58 24.55 -34.01
N ASN A 160 -4.33 24.34 -33.57
CA ASN A 160 -3.15 24.59 -34.40
C ASN A 160 -1.84 24.04 -33.79
N THR A 161 -1.40 22.83 -34.15
CA THR A 161 0.03 22.41 -34.22
C THR A 161 0.12 20.96 -34.66
N ASN A 162 1.06 20.65 -35.56
CA ASN A 162 1.43 19.29 -36.00
C ASN A 162 1.41 18.28 -34.84
N ASP A 163 0.55 17.26 -34.95
CA ASP A 163 0.10 16.27 -33.94
C ASP A 163 1.17 15.37 -33.26
N VAL A 164 2.45 15.72 -33.29
CA VAL A 164 3.52 14.79 -32.88
C VAL A 164 3.74 14.74 -31.36
N ASN A 165 3.38 15.78 -30.59
CA ASN A 165 3.82 15.92 -29.18
C ASN A 165 2.71 16.07 -28.12
N ILE A 166 1.43 15.80 -28.45
CA ILE A 166 0.28 16.04 -27.56
C ILE A 166 0.47 15.40 -26.16
N TRP A 167 0.93 14.14 -26.12
CA TRP A 167 1.12 13.42 -24.87
C TRP A 167 2.32 13.92 -24.07
N GLU A 168 3.40 14.30 -24.75
CA GLU A 168 4.58 14.86 -24.09
C GLU A 168 4.23 16.17 -23.40
N ASP A 169 3.50 17.06 -24.08
CA ASP A 169 3.03 18.33 -23.52
C ASP A 169 2.08 18.13 -22.34
N TYR A 170 1.16 17.18 -22.45
CA TYR A 170 0.26 16.80 -21.36
C TYR A 170 1.05 16.36 -20.11
N PHE A 171 1.96 15.38 -20.27
CA PHE A 171 2.76 14.88 -19.15
C PHE A 171 3.70 15.95 -18.59
N ASN A 172 4.27 16.82 -19.42
CA ASN A 172 5.09 17.93 -18.97
C ASN A 172 4.29 18.91 -18.09
N LYS A 173 3.08 19.30 -18.50
CA LYS A 173 2.19 20.14 -17.68
C LYS A 173 1.82 19.45 -16.36
N LEU A 174 1.40 18.19 -16.43
CA LEU A 174 1.02 17.40 -15.27
C LEU A 174 2.18 17.27 -14.26
N PHE A 175 3.38 16.92 -14.74
CA PHE A 175 4.57 16.72 -13.91
C PHE A 175 5.10 18.03 -13.34
N ASN A 176 4.90 19.17 -14.00
CA ASN A 176 5.20 20.47 -13.41
C ASN A 176 4.31 20.77 -12.19
N ILE A 177 3.02 20.47 -12.27
CA ILE A 177 2.10 20.60 -11.13
C ILE A 177 2.49 19.61 -10.02
N PHE A 178 2.74 18.35 -10.36
CA PHE A 178 3.13 17.35 -9.37
C PHE A 178 4.47 17.65 -8.69
N ARG A 179 5.42 18.28 -9.39
CA ARG A 179 6.67 18.74 -8.78
C ARG A 179 6.41 19.79 -7.70
N GLU A 180 5.51 20.74 -7.97
CA GLU A 180 5.08 21.70 -6.95
C GLU A 180 4.33 21.01 -5.80
N CYS A 181 3.50 20.01 -6.09
CA CYS A 181 2.88 19.18 -5.04
C CYS A 181 3.93 18.49 -4.15
N VAL A 182 5.01 17.95 -4.72
CA VAL A 182 6.12 17.36 -3.96
C VAL A 182 6.81 18.41 -3.09
N ARG A 183 7.05 19.62 -3.61
CA ARG A 183 7.67 20.73 -2.87
C ARG A 183 6.85 21.14 -1.65
N VAL A 184 5.55 21.37 -1.83
CA VAL A 184 4.67 21.85 -0.75
C VAL A 184 4.27 20.75 0.25
N LEU A 185 4.49 19.47 -0.07
CA LEU A 185 4.16 18.37 0.83
C LEU A 185 5.06 18.39 2.07
N LYS A 186 4.48 18.31 3.26
CA LYS A 186 5.18 18.25 4.55
C LYS A 186 6.06 17.01 4.67
N ASP A 187 6.96 17.05 5.66
CA ASP A 187 7.65 15.84 6.13
C ASP A 187 6.62 14.78 6.55
N SER A 188 6.82 13.53 6.10
CA SER A 188 5.88 12.41 6.27
C SER A 188 4.50 12.56 5.58
N GLY A 189 4.32 13.61 4.76
CA GLY A 189 3.11 13.84 3.99
C GLY A 189 2.89 12.81 2.89
N ARG A 190 1.66 12.77 2.36
CA ARG A 190 1.21 11.77 1.39
C ARG A 190 0.75 12.40 0.08
N ILE A 191 1.12 11.81 -1.04
CA ILE A 191 0.48 12.08 -2.33
C ILE A 191 -0.28 10.82 -2.73
N ILE A 192 -1.56 10.99 -3.04
CA ILE A 192 -2.46 9.92 -3.44
C ILE A 192 -3.11 10.31 -4.76
N ILE A 193 -2.86 9.53 -5.81
CA ILE A 193 -3.34 9.81 -7.16
C ILE A 193 -4.25 8.68 -7.61
N ASN A 194 -5.50 9.00 -7.94
CA ASN A 194 -6.38 8.11 -8.67
C ASN A 194 -6.10 8.25 -10.18
N VAL A 195 -5.72 7.16 -10.83
CA VAL A 195 -5.35 7.11 -12.23
C VAL A 195 -5.85 5.81 -12.89
N GLN A 196 -6.56 5.94 -14.00
CA GLN A 196 -6.75 4.89 -15.00
C GLN A 196 -5.63 4.92 -16.06
N PRO A 197 -5.20 3.75 -16.56
CA PRO A 197 -4.42 3.69 -17.79
C PRO A 197 -5.26 4.17 -18.98
N MET A 198 -4.60 4.77 -19.96
CA MET A 198 -5.26 5.25 -21.18
C MET A 198 -5.23 4.17 -22.24
N PHE A 199 -6.26 3.33 -22.21
CA PHE A 199 -6.33 2.12 -23.03
C PHE A 199 -6.53 2.39 -24.52
N SER A 200 -7.26 3.46 -24.88
CA SER A 200 -7.48 3.89 -26.26
C SER A 200 -6.17 4.25 -26.96
N ASP A 201 -5.25 4.84 -26.19
CA ASP A 201 -3.99 5.40 -26.68
C ASP A 201 -2.78 4.49 -26.35
N TYR A 202 -3.03 3.33 -25.72
CA TYR A 202 -2.01 2.37 -25.28
C TYR A 202 -0.94 2.97 -24.36
N ILE A 203 -1.31 3.97 -23.55
CA ILE A 203 -0.37 4.65 -22.64
C ILE A 203 -0.49 4.08 -21.21
N PRO A 204 0.60 3.58 -20.62
CA PRO A 204 0.62 3.07 -19.26
C PRO A 204 0.73 4.23 -18.25
N THR A 205 -0.29 5.09 -18.18
CA THR A 205 -0.24 6.36 -17.43
C THR A 205 0.15 6.19 -15.96
N HIS A 206 -0.40 5.19 -15.27
CA HIS A 206 -0.02 4.86 -13.89
C HIS A 206 1.49 4.55 -13.74
N HIS A 207 2.10 3.76 -14.62
CA HIS A 207 3.55 3.51 -14.59
C HIS A 207 4.39 4.78 -14.79
N LEU A 208 3.95 5.69 -15.67
CA LEU A 208 4.64 6.96 -15.92
C LEU A 208 4.59 7.87 -14.68
N ILE A 209 3.42 7.97 -14.04
CA ILE A 209 3.22 8.73 -12.79
C ILE A 209 4.03 8.12 -11.65
N SER A 210 3.98 6.80 -11.47
CA SER A 210 4.80 6.06 -10.50
C SER A 210 6.29 6.35 -10.68
N ASN A 211 6.81 6.23 -11.90
CA ASN A 211 8.20 6.50 -12.19
C ASN A 211 8.59 7.96 -11.93
N PHE A 212 7.70 8.92 -12.24
CA PHE A 212 7.91 10.33 -11.94
C PHE A 212 8.08 10.55 -10.44
N PHE A 213 7.15 10.09 -9.59
CA PHE A 213 7.23 10.31 -8.15
C PHE A 213 8.41 9.58 -7.50
N LEU A 214 8.76 8.39 -8.00
CA LEU A 214 9.99 7.72 -7.60
C LEU A 214 11.19 8.60 -7.91
N LYS A 215 11.37 9.10 -9.13
CA LYS A 215 12.47 10.00 -9.51
C LYS A 215 12.47 11.33 -8.77
N GLU A 216 11.31 11.81 -8.34
CA GLU A 216 11.20 12.97 -7.46
C GLU A 216 11.54 12.65 -6.00
N GLY A 217 11.90 11.41 -5.67
CA GLY A 217 12.41 10.98 -4.37
C GLY A 217 11.35 10.62 -3.34
N LEU A 218 10.10 10.45 -3.77
CA LEU A 218 9.06 9.91 -2.90
C LEU A 218 9.17 8.40 -2.75
N ILE A 219 8.72 7.92 -1.60
CA ILE A 219 8.63 6.49 -1.29
C ILE A 219 7.29 5.95 -1.78
N TRP A 220 7.30 5.03 -2.75
CA TRP A 220 6.10 4.29 -3.12
C TRP A 220 5.65 3.39 -1.96
N LYS A 221 4.45 3.68 -1.42
CA LYS A 221 3.89 2.97 -0.27
C LYS A 221 3.13 1.71 -0.68
N GLY A 222 2.54 1.75 -1.86
CA GLY A 222 1.66 0.74 -2.40
C GLY A 222 0.62 1.36 -3.33
N GLU A 223 -0.23 0.50 -3.85
CA GLU A 223 -1.26 0.81 -4.83
C GLU A 223 -2.55 0.07 -4.44
N ILE A 224 -3.69 0.71 -4.65
CA ILE A 224 -5.01 0.12 -4.44
C ILE A 224 -5.69 -0.03 -5.80
N ILE A 225 -6.25 -1.21 -6.03
CA ILE A 225 -7.12 -1.51 -7.17
C ILE A 225 -8.54 -1.12 -6.79
N TRP A 226 -9.04 -0.02 -7.36
CA TRP A 226 -10.43 0.38 -7.20
C TRP A 226 -11.30 -0.26 -8.29
N GLU A 227 -11.97 -1.35 -7.94
CA GLU A 227 -12.95 -2.04 -8.78
C GLU A 227 -14.27 -1.27 -8.84
N LYS A 228 -14.63 -0.80 -10.04
CA LYS A 228 -15.83 0.03 -10.30
C LYS A 228 -17.11 -0.82 -10.43
N ASN A 229 -16.98 -2.14 -10.53
CA ASN A 229 -18.09 -3.08 -10.78
C ASN A 229 -18.88 -2.76 -12.07
N ASN A 230 -18.27 -2.07 -13.05
CA ASN A 230 -18.91 -1.71 -14.31
C ASN A 230 -18.63 -2.78 -15.39
N TYR A 231 -19.16 -3.99 -15.17
CA TYR A 231 -18.94 -5.14 -16.06
C TYR A 231 -19.69 -5.02 -17.40
N ASN A 232 -20.68 -4.12 -17.49
CA ASN A 232 -21.53 -3.90 -18.67
C ASN A 232 -21.09 -2.72 -19.53
N CYS A 233 -19.80 -2.36 -19.51
CA CYS A 233 -19.29 -1.29 -20.34
C CYS A 233 -19.57 -1.60 -21.82
N LYS A 234 -20.34 -0.72 -22.49
CA LYS A 234 -20.77 -0.82 -23.91
C LYS A 234 -19.62 -0.76 -24.93
N TYR A 235 -18.36 -0.87 -24.50
CA TYR A 235 -17.25 -1.14 -25.40
C TYR A 235 -17.49 -2.51 -26.00
N CYS A 236 -18.11 -2.52 -27.17
CA CYS A 236 -18.21 -3.68 -28.01
C CYS A 236 -16.79 -4.23 -28.17
N THR A 237 -16.57 -5.44 -27.68
CA THR A 237 -15.34 -6.21 -27.87
C THR A 237 -15.19 -6.68 -29.33
N TRP A 238 -15.52 -5.82 -30.29
CA TRP A 238 -15.23 -6.00 -31.71
C TRP A 238 -13.83 -5.47 -32.02
N GLY A 239 -12.84 -5.80 -31.17
CA GLY A 239 -11.46 -5.89 -31.64
C GLY A 239 -11.31 -7.13 -32.52
N SER A 240 -10.22 -7.86 -32.35
CA SER A 240 -10.08 -9.20 -32.94
C SER A 240 -10.99 -10.22 -32.21
N TRP A 241 -12.31 -10.09 -32.34
CA TRP A 241 -13.28 -11.00 -31.71
C TRP A 241 -12.96 -12.44 -32.09
N LYS A 242 -12.73 -13.30 -31.08
CA LYS A 242 -12.24 -14.69 -31.25
C LYS A 242 -10.95 -14.82 -32.07
N SER A 243 -10.10 -13.80 -32.04
CA SER A 243 -8.80 -13.80 -32.70
C SER A 243 -7.71 -13.28 -31.75
N PRO A 244 -6.50 -13.89 -31.77
CA PRO A 244 -5.37 -13.42 -30.98
C PRO A 244 -4.68 -12.19 -31.59
N SER A 245 -5.16 -11.64 -32.72
CA SER A 245 -4.47 -10.56 -33.44
C SER A 245 -4.30 -9.28 -32.63
N SER A 246 -5.32 -8.86 -31.87
CA SER A 246 -5.26 -7.72 -30.95
C SER A 246 -6.50 -7.69 -30.03
N PRO A 247 -6.59 -8.60 -29.05
CA PRO A 247 -7.71 -8.61 -28.11
C PRO A 247 -7.62 -7.39 -27.19
N TYR A 248 -8.75 -6.69 -27.00
CA TYR A 248 -8.83 -5.57 -26.07
C TYR A 248 -8.96 -6.05 -24.62
N LEU A 249 -8.10 -5.55 -23.74
CA LEU A 249 -8.16 -5.84 -22.30
C LEU A 249 -9.20 -4.93 -21.63
N LYS A 250 -10.23 -5.54 -21.03
CA LYS A 250 -11.23 -4.80 -20.24
C LYS A 250 -10.74 -4.60 -18.82
N TYR A 251 -10.42 -3.37 -18.47
CA TYR A 251 -10.12 -2.98 -17.10
C TYR A 251 -11.41 -2.49 -16.43
N SER A 252 -11.86 -3.22 -15.42
CA SER A 252 -13.01 -2.83 -14.59
C SER A 252 -12.60 -1.98 -13.39
N TRP A 253 -11.31 -1.66 -13.28
CA TRP A 253 -10.72 -0.94 -12.16
C TRP A 253 -9.84 0.24 -12.56
N GLU A 254 -9.57 1.10 -11.59
CA GLU A 254 -8.56 2.16 -11.63
C GLU A 254 -7.51 1.91 -10.56
N PHE A 255 -6.38 2.61 -10.64
CA PHE A 255 -5.29 2.52 -9.70
C PHE A 255 -5.26 3.75 -8.80
N VAL A 256 -5.18 3.52 -7.50
CA VAL A 256 -4.93 4.59 -6.52
C VAL A 256 -3.53 4.38 -5.96
N GLU A 257 -2.59 5.18 -6.46
CA GLU A 257 -1.18 5.10 -6.08
C GLU A 257 -0.91 5.99 -4.87
N ILE A 258 -0.11 5.48 -3.91
CA ILE A 258 0.19 6.19 -2.65
C ILE A 258 1.70 6.36 -2.51
N PHE A 259 2.12 7.61 -2.31
CA PHE A 259 3.51 7.99 -2.14
C PHE A 259 3.71 8.75 -0.81
N CYS A 260 4.90 8.62 -0.22
CA CYS A 260 5.27 9.28 1.04
C CYS A 260 6.53 10.11 0.87
N LYS A 261 6.57 11.29 1.47
CA LYS A 261 7.79 12.10 1.55
C LYS A 261 8.57 11.77 2.82
N ASN A 262 9.87 11.48 2.67
CA ASN A 262 10.84 11.13 3.74
C ASN A 262 10.58 9.87 4.59
N SER A 263 9.34 9.60 5.00
CA SER A 263 9.01 8.57 5.98
C SER A 263 7.74 7.80 5.60
N LEU A 264 7.78 6.48 5.76
CA LEU A 264 6.61 5.60 5.69
C LEU A 264 5.67 5.76 6.89
N LYS A 265 6.18 6.27 8.02
CA LYS A 265 5.38 6.61 9.20
C LYS A 265 4.92 8.06 9.05
N LYS A 266 3.61 8.28 9.06
CA LYS A 266 3.03 9.62 9.13
C LYS A 266 2.99 10.05 10.59
N GLU A 267 3.54 11.21 10.91
CA GLU A 267 3.44 11.78 12.25
C GLU A 267 2.12 12.59 12.37
N GLY A 268 1.55 12.63 13.57
CA GLY A 268 0.31 13.33 13.86
C GLY A 268 -0.18 13.08 15.28
N ASP A 269 -1.17 13.86 15.70
CA ASP A 269 -1.79 13.71 17.03
C ASP A 269 -2.70 12.49 17.06
N LYS A 270 -2.47 11.59 18.02
CA LYS A 270 -3.28 10.37 18.22
C LYS A 270 -4.73 10.68 18.54
N ASN A 271 -5.03 11.82 19.17
CA ASN A 271 -6.41 12.24 19.47
C ASN A 271 -7.22 12.58 18.21
N ASN A 272 -6.53 12.86 17.10
CA ASN A 272 -7.13 13.19 15.81
C ASN A 272 -7.31 11.98 14.89
N ILE A 273 -7.09 10.76 15.39
CA ILE A 273 -7.41 9.51 14.68
C ILE A 273 -8.92 9.30 14.72
N ASP A 274 -9.52 8.98 13.58
CA ASP A 274 -10.96 8.76 13.47
C ASP A 274 -11.35 7.50 12.69
N ILE A 275 -10.38 6.69 12.28
CA ILE A 275 -10.61 5.35 11.75
C ILE A 275 -10.83 4.36 12.88
N ASP A 276 -11.87 3.53 12.77
CA ASP A 276 -12.14 2.46 13.72
C ASP A 276 -11.49 1.13 13.33
N SER A 277 -11.58 0.13 14.20
CA SER A 277 -10.94 -1.17 13.99
C SER A 277 -11.53 -1.97 12.83
N GLU A 278 -12.84 -1.87 12.59
CA GLU A 278 -13.51 -2.63 11.53
C GLU A 278 -13.26 -1.99 10.17
N GLU A 279 -13.34 -0.66 10.10
CA GLU A 279 -12.89 0.13 8.96
C GLU A 279 -11.44 -0.19 8.61
N PHE A 280 -10.53 -0.17 9.58
CA PHE A 280 -9.12 -0.46 9.35
C PHE A 280 -8.92 -1.86 8.79
N LYS A 281 -9.46 -2.91 9.45
CA LYS A 281 -9.37 -4.29 8.98
C LYS A 281 -9.87 -4.44 7.54
N LYS A 282 -10.96 -3.76 7.19
CA LYS A 282 -11.57 -3.84 5.87
C LYS A 282 -10.79 -3.07 4.80
N TRP A 283 -10.22 -1.92 5.13
CA TRP A 283 -9.66 -1.01 4.11
C TRP A 283 -8.17 -1.19 3.86
N VAL A 284 -7.45 -1.92 4.70
CA VAL A 284 -6.02 -2.22 4.47
C VAL A 284 -5.76 -3.18 3.30
N TYR A 285 -6.78 -3.87 2.79
CA TYR A 285 -6.64 -4.69 1.59
C TYR A 285 -6.50 -3.83 0.34
N GLY A 286 -5.52 -4.13 -0.52
CA GLY A 286 -5.24 -3.37 -1.74
C GLY A 286 -6.25 -3.52 -2.88
N LYS A 287 -7.43 -4.09 -2.64
CA LYS A 287 -8.52 -4.18 -3.64
C LYS A 287 -9.83 -3.70 -3.02
N TRP A 288 -10.39 -2.63 -3.57
CA TRP A 288 -11.62 -2.03 -3.09
C TRP A 288 -12.71 -2.09 -4.16
N SER A 289 -13.83 -2.73 -3.84
CA SER A 289 -15.03 -2.68 -4.67
C SER A 289 -15.92 -1.52 -4.21
N ILE A 290 -16.01 -0.48 -5.03
CA ILE A 290 -16.81 0.74 -4.78
C ILE A 290 -17.46 1.15 -6.10
N ALA A 291 -18.78 1.32 -6.12
CA ALA A 291 -19.47 1.76 -7.33
C ALA A 291 -19.05 3.20 -7.72
N PRO A 292 -19.01 3.54 -9.02
CA PRO A 292 -18.72 4.90 -9.47
C PRO A 292 -19.83 5.88 -9.04
N GLU A 293 -19.51 7.18 -9.04
CA GLU A 293 -20.47 8.23 -8.75
C GLU A 293 -21.61 8.22 -9.78
N ARG A 294 -22.85 8.18 -9.31
CA ARG A 294 -24.04 8.11 -10.17
C ARG A 294 -24.62 9.49 -10.49
N ASN A 295 -24.24 10.50 -9.71
CA ASN A 295 -24.77 11.86 -9.82
C ASN A 295 -23.91 12.79 -10.72
N MET A 296 -23.03 12.24 -11.57
CA MET A 296 -22.18 13.00 -12.49
C MET A 296 -22.97 14.03 -13.31
N LYS A 297 -24.12 13.62 -13.89
CA LYS A 297 -25.02 14.52 -14.65
C LYS A 297 -25.61 15.65 -13.80
N LYS A 298 -25.92 15.38 -12.53
CA LYS A 298 -26.46 16.38 -11.59
C LYS A 298 -25.44 17.47 -11.30
N TYR A 299 -24.17 17.09 -11.21
CA TYR A 299 -23.06 18.00 -10.94
C TYR A 299 -22.35 18.49 -12.19
N LYS A 300 -22.89 18.17 -13.38
CA LYS A 300 -22.32 18.49 -14.70
C LYS A 300 -20.83 18.19 -14.81
N HIS A 301 -20.40 17.09 -14.21
CA HIS A 301 -19.00 16.71 -14.17
C HIS A 301 -18.88 15.23 -14.55
N ASP A 302 -18.24 14.96 -15.68
CA ASP A 302 -18.29 13.64 -16.33
C ASP A 302 -17.37 12.60 -15.67
N ALA A 303 -16.41 13.03 -14.86
CA ALA A 303 -15.38 12.16 -14.28
C ALA A 303 -15.22 12.32 -12.75
N MET A 304 -16.32 12.20 -11.99
CA MET A 304 -16.26 12.24 -10.52
C MET A 304 -15.93 10.86 -9.92
N PHE A 305 -14.90 10.78 -9.08
CA PHE A 305 -14.72 9.62 -8.19
C PHE A 305 -15.67 9.70 -6.97
N PRO A 306 -16.06 8.55 -6.38
CA PRO A 306 -17.07 8.49 -5.32
C PRO A 306 -16.55 8.97 -3.97
N GLU A 307 -17.44 9.57 -3.17
CA GLU A 307 -17.12 10.09 -1.83
C GLU A 307 -16.57 9.01 -0.88
N GLU A 308 -17.06 7.76 -1.01
CA GLU A 308 -16.58 6.61 -0.21
C GLU A 308 -15.11 6.29 -0.48
N LEU A 309 -14.62 6.46 -1.72
CA LEU A 309 -13.20 6.24 -2.03
C LEU A 309 -12.33 7.24 -1.26
N VAL A 310 -12.70 8.53 -1.32
CA VAL A 310 -12.01 9.61 -0.61
C VAL A 310 -12.05 9.39 0.90
N LYS A 311 -13.21 9.00 1.43
CA LYS A 311 -13.39 8.76 2.87
C LYS A 311 -12.38 7.73 3.38
N ARG A 312 -12.24 6.60 2.69
CA ARG A 312 -11.27 5.56 3.07
C ARG A 312 -9.84 6.08 3.03
N LEU A 313 -9.47 6.79 1.96
CA LEU A 313 -8.12 7.31 1.79
C LEU A 313 -7.77 8.33 2.88
N LEU A 314 -8.67 9.28 3.17
CA LEU A 314 -8.42 10.28 4.21
C LEU A 314 -8.35 9.64 5.60
N LYS A 315 -9.21 8.67 5.93
CA LYS A 315 -9.19 8.01 7.24
C LYS A 315 -7.95 7.10 7.43
N LEU A 316 -7.44 6.49 6.36
CA LEU A 316 -6.24 5.65 6.41
C LEU A 316 -4.92 6.46 6.42
N PHE A 317 -4.89 7.61 5.74
CA PHE A 317 -3.65 8.30 5.42
C PHE A 317 -3.58 9.76 5.92
N SER A 318 -4.57 10.22 6.70
CA SER A 318 -4.58 11.56 7.32
C SER A 318 -5.18 11.56 8.72
N TYR A 319 -4.79 12.55 9.52
CA TYR A 319 -5.42 12.86 10.80
C TYR A 319 -6.50 13.94 10.61
N LYS A 320 -7.43 14.08 11.55
CA LYS A 320 -8.26 15.29 11.63
C LYS A 320 -7.37 16.53 11.70
N ASN A 321 -7.86 17.65 11.17
CA ASN A 321 -7.17 18.93 11.02
C ASN A 321 -6.01 18.98 10.01
N ASP A 322 -5.59 17.85 9.42
CA ASP A 322 -4.64 17.84 8.30
C ASP A 322 -5.17 18.67 7.12
N ILE A 323 -4.25 19.29 6.37
CA ILE A 323 -4.56 20.06 5.17
C ILE A 323 -4.51 19.15 3.94
N VAL A 324 -5.67 18.97 3.31
CA VAL A 324 -5.87 18.23 2.06
C VAL A 324 -5.81 19.18 0.87
N LEU A 325 -4.91 18.96 -0.07
CA LEU A 325 -4.84 19.68 -1.34
C LEU A 325 -5.38 18.80 -2.47
N ASP A 326 -6.31 19.34 -3.25
CA ASP A 326 -6.71 18.79 -4.54
C ASP A 326 -6.41 19.81 -5.65
N PRO A 327 -5.34 19.62 -6.44
CA PRO A 327 -4.98 20.50 -7.55
C PRO A 327 -5.85 20.30 -8.80
N PHE A 328 -6.75 19.31 -8.83
CA PHE A 328 -7.69 19.06 -9.92
C PHE A 328 -9.07 18.79 -9.34
N ASN A 329 -9.57 19.77 -8.59
CA ASN A 329 -10.66 19.60 -7.65
C ASN A 329 -11.99 19.22 -8.31
N GLY A 330 -12.20 19.59 -9.57
CA GLY A 330 -13.43 19.37 -10.30
C GLY A 330 -14.64 19.85 -9.49
N ALA A 331 -15.68 19.01 -9.43
CA ALA A 331 -16.88 19.28 -8.65
C ALA A 331 -16.70 19.18 -7.12
N GLY A 332 -15.48 19.03 -6.60
CA GLY A 332 -15.17 19.16 -5.17
C GLY A 332 -15.45 17.94 -4.30
N THR A 333 -15.35 16.72 -4.85
CA THR A 333 -15.53 15.50 -4.04
C THR A 333 -14.49 15.43 -2.92
N THR A 334 -13.20 15.65 -3.22
CA THR A 334 -12.12 15.61 -2.21
C THR A 334 -12.36 16.62 -1.10
N THR A 335 -12.63 17.88 -1.45
CA THR A 335 -12.82 18.97 -0.49
C THR A 335 -14.08 18.79 0.35
N LYS A 336 -15.17 18.30 -0.25
CA LYS A 336 -16.41 18.00 0.49
C LYS A 336 -16.16 16.95 1.56
N VAL A 337 -15.55 15.82 1.20
CA VAL A 337 -15.30 14.73 2.15
C VAL A 337 -14.26 15.13 3.18
N ALA A 338 -13.23 15.90 2.80
CA ALA A 338 -12.28 16.47 3.74
C ALA A 338 -13.00 17.31 4.81
N LYS A 339 -13.91 18.20 4.41
CA LYS A 339 -14.74 18.99 5.35
C LYS A 339 -15.59 18.09 6.25
N GLN A 340 -16.30 17.12 5.70
CA GLN A 340 -17.15 16.17 6.46
C GLN A 340 -16.36 15.41 7.53
N LEU A 341 -15.11 15.07 7.23
CA LEU A 341 -14.23 14.34 8.13
C LEU A 341 -13.38 15.25 9.02
N ASN A 342 -13.69 16.55 9.12
CA ASN A 342 -12.95 17.51 9.93
C ASN A 342 -11.46 17.63 9.54
N ARG A 343 -11.17 17.58 8.24
CA ARG A 343 -9.88 17.99 7.66
C ARG A 343 -10.03 19.39 7.09
N LYS A 344 -8.91 20.10 7.03
CA LYS A 344 -8.81 21.35 6.28
C LYS A 344 -8.63 21.00 4.81
N PHE A 345 -9.06 21.86 3.91
CA PHE A 345 -8.97 21.57 2.48
C PHE A 345 -8.56 22.77 1.63
N ILE A 346 -8.02 22.50 0.46
CA ILE A 346 -7.75 23.48 -0.60
C ILE A 346 -8.10 22.78 -1.91
N GLY A 347 -9.13 23.27 -2.59
CA GLY A 347 -9.47 22.83 -3.93
C GLY A 347 -9.04 23.85 -4.96
N ILE A 348 -8.40 23.42 -6.04
CA ILE A 348 -8.05 24.28 -7.18
C ILE A 348 -8.57 23.63 -8.44
N ASP A 349 -9.25 24.41 -9.28
CA ASP A 349 -9.66 23.97 -10.60
C ASP A 349 -9.70 25.18 -11.55
N ILE A 350 -9.39 24.97 -12.83
CA ILE A 350 -9.42 26.04 -13.83
C ILE A 350 -10.86 26.34 -14.29
N SER A 351 -11.77 25.37 -14.17
CA SER A 351 -13.15 25.49 -14.62
C SER A 351 -13.99 26.23 -13.59
N GLU A 352 -14.51 27.40 -14.01
CA GLU A 352 -15.40 28.21 -13.17
C GLU A 352 -16.71 27.47 -12.83
N GLU A 353 -17.24 26.67 -13.76
CA GLU A 353 -18.45 25.88 -13.53
C GLU A 353 -18.23 24.79 -12.48
N TYR A 354 -17.08 24.12 -12.52
CA TYR A 354 -16.71 23.10 -11.53
C TYR A 354 -16.48 23.74 -10.16
N CYS A 355 -15.80 24.88 -10.11
CA CYS A 355 -15.61 25.64 -8.87
C CYS A 355 -16.94 26.07 -8.25
N LYS A 356 -17.88 26.61 -9.03
CA LYS A 356 -19.23 26.96 -8.56
C LYS A 356 -19.96 25.75 -7.98
N THR A 357 -19.89 24.61 -8.69
CA THR A 357 -20.50 23.35 -8.23
C THR A 357 -19.89 22.88 -6.91
N ALA A 358 -18.57 22.93 -6.77
CA ALA A 358 -17.85 22.55 -5.56
C ALA A 358 -18.23 23.44 -4.36
N ILE A 359 -18.31 24.77 -4.57
CA ILE A 359 -18.74 25.72 -3.53
C ILE A 359 -20.16 25.42 -3.06
N ASN A 360 -21.11 25.24 -3.98
CA ASN A 360 -22.50 24.92 -3.65
C ASN A 360 -22.60 23.62 -2.83
N ARG A 361 -21.83 22.58 -3.17
CA ARG A 361 -21.79 21.33 -2.39
C ARG A 361 -21.26 21.53 -0.97
N LEU A 362 -20.28 22.41 -0.79
CA LEU A 362 -19.72 22.74 0.53
C LEU A 362 -20.68 23.57 1.40
N GLU A 363 -21.50 24.43 0.79
CA GLU A 363 -22.51 25.24 1.47
C GLU A 363 -23.69 24.39 1.96
N VAL A 364 -24.23 23.52 1.11
CA VAL A 364 -25.30 22.58 1.50
C VAL A 364 -24.86 21.72 2.69
N GLU A 365 -23.61 21.25 2.69
CA GLU A 365 -23.04 20.49 3.79
C GLU A 365 -22.93 21.31 5.09
N LYS A 366 -22.69 22.63 4.98
CA LYS A 366 -22.66 23.52 6.15
C LYS A 366 -24.03 23.55 6.82
N ILE A 367 -25.08 23.76 6.02
CA ILE A 367 -26.47 23.84 6.50
C ILE A 367 -26.89 22.52 7.16
N ILE A 368 -26.59 21.38 6.53
CA ILE A 368 -26.93 20.06 7.10
C ILE A 368 -26.27 19.84 8.47
N ASN A 369 -25.02 20.28 8.63
CA ASN A 369 -24.31 20.12 9.91
C ASN A 369 -24.84 21.09 10.98
N GLU A 370 -25.27 22.29 10.60
CA GLU A 370 -25.93 23.22 11.52
C GLU A 370 -27.26 22.62 12.03
N CYS A 371 -28.11 22.10 11.14
CA CYS A 371 -29.38 21.48 11.53
C CYS A 371 -29.25 20.16 12.32
N LYS A 372 -28.08 19.52 12.37
CA LYS A 372 -27.83 18.30 13.16
C LYS A 372 -27.31 18.58 14.56
N ASN A 373 -26.82 19.81 14.79
CA ASN A 373 -26.27 20.25 16.07
C ASN A 373 -27.26 21.13 16.86
N GLU A 374 -28.42 21.44 16.27
CA GLU A 374 -29.66 21.89 16.94
C GLU A 374 -30.48 20.67 17.36
#